data_AF-A0A9D6M6Y5-F1
#
_entry.id   AF-A0A9D6M6Y5-F1
#
_cell.length_a   1.000
_cell.length_b   1.000
_cell.length_c   1.000
_cell.angle_alpha   90.00
_cell.angle_beta   90.00
_cell.angle_gamma   90.00
#
_symmetry.space_group_name_H-M   'P 1'
#
loop_
_entity.id
_entity.type
_entity.pdbx_description
1 polymer ?
#
loop_
_entity_poly.entity_id
_entity_poly.type
_entity_poly.pdbx_seq_one_letter_code
_entity_poly.pdbx_strand_id
1 'polypeptide(L)'
;MPVLTVPAALRRQLGEEATDGLVELINSADASSREDVLEFVGERFERRLSEDTGKLDARITTEVAKLGERITQVEARLNERIAETEARLRVEISKLDARITESESRLRVEIHQNRSDLIRWMFAFWVGQIAVTATLIALFK
;
A
#
# COMPACT_ATOMS: atom_id res chain seq x y z
N MET A 1 57.52 -0.92 -17.86
CA MET A 1 58.32 -1.56 -16.80
C MET A 1 59.31 -0.54 -16.28
N PRO A 2 59.48 -0.36 -14.97
CA PRO A 2 60.58 0.46 -14.46
C PRO A 2 61.90 -0.21 -14.85
N VAL A 3 62.77 0.50 -15.56
CA VAL A 3 64.12 0.01 -15.89
C VAL A 3 64.95 0.15 -14.63
N LEU A 4 65.18 -0.96 -13.93
CA LEU A 4 66.06 -1.00 -12.77
C LEU A 4 67.50 -0.80 -13.25
N THR A 5 67.97 0.44 -13.19
CA THR A 5 69.34 0.80 -13.57
C THR A 5 70.25 0.64 -12.36
N VAL A 6 71.27 -0.20 -12.49
CA VAL A 6 72.26 -0.37 -11.42
C VAL A 6 73.13 0.90 -11.35
N PRO A 7 73.22 1.55 -10.17
CA PRO A 7 74.05 2.73 -9.97
C PRO A 7 75.51 2.50 -10.39
N ALA A 8 76.14 3.51 -11.00
CA ALA A 8 77.51 3.40 -11.53
C ALA A 8 78.55 2.97 -10.48
N ALA A 9 78.35 3.33 -9.22
CA ALA A 9 79.21 2.93 -8.10
C ALA A 9 79.22 1.41 -7.89
N LEU A 10 78.06 0.76 -7.98
CA LEU A 10 77.89 -0.69 -7.83
C LEU A 10 78.41 -1.43 -9.06
N ARG A 11 78.14 -0.91 -10.26
CA ARG A 11 78.63 -1.49 -11.53
C ARG A 11 80.16 -1.55 -11.59
N ARG A 12 80.84 -0.49 -11.14
CA ARG A 12 82.30 -0.42 -11.12
C ARG A 12 82.95 -1.42 -10.14
N GLN A 13 82.28 -1.76 -9.04
CA GLN A 13 82.79 -2.70 -8.03
C GLN A 13 82.44 -4.17 -8.35
N LEU A 14 81.27 -4.42 -8.96
CA LEU A 14 80.78 -5.76 -9.27
C LEU A 14 81.29 -6.29 -10.62
N GLY A 15 81.60 -5.41 -11.57
CA GLY A 15 81.88 -5.79 -12.96
C GLY A 15 80.59 -5.95 -13.78
N GLU A 16 80.69 -5.92 -15.12
CA GLU A 16 79.53 -5.96 -16.03
C GLU A 16 78.73 -7.27 -15.88
N GLU A 17 79.39 -8.43 -15.86
CA GLU A 17 78.73 -9.75 -15.80
C GLU A 17 77.92 -9.95 -14.50
N ALA A 18 78.47 -9.56 -13.35
CA ALA A 18 77.75 -9.63 -12.07
C ALA A 18 76.63 -8.57 -11.97
N THR A 19 76.78 -7.44 -12.66
CA THR A 19 75.73 -6.41 -12.75
C THR A 19 74.53 -6.94 -13.53
N ASP A 20 74.75 -7.59 -14.66
CA ASP A 20 73.69 -8.18 -15.48
C ASP A 20 72.95 -9.30 -14.72
N GLY A 21 73.69 -10.19 -14.05
CA GLY A 21 73.09 -11.24 -13.20
C GLY A 21 72.27 -10.68 -12.03
N LEU A 22 72.69 -9.55 -11.44
CA LEU A 22 71.91 -8.88 -10.40
C LEU A 22 70.61 -8.27 -10.95
N VAL A 23 70.66 -7.67 -12.14
CA VAL A 23 69.46 -7.14 -12.82
C VAL A 23 68.48 -8.27 -13.14
N GLU A 24 68.96 -9.41 -13.63
CA GLU A 24 68.14 -10.59 -13.91
C GLU A 24 67.48 -11.17 -12.64
N LEU A 25 68.24 -11.28 -11.54
CA LEU A 25 67.72 -11.71 -10.24
C LEU A 25 66.66 -10.75 -9.69
N ILE A 26 66.90 -9.43 -9.75
CA ILE A 26 65.92 -8.46 -9.24
C ILE A 26 64.66 -8.45 -10.13
N ASN A 27 64.81 -8.51 -11.46
CA ASN A 27 63.66 -8.54 -12.36
C ASN A 27 62.81 -9.81 -12.16
N SER A 28 63.44 -10.97 -11.97
CA SER A 28 62.71 -12.21 -11.66
C SER A 28 62.04 -12.16 -10.28
N ALA A 29 62.72 -11.61 -9.27
CA ALA A 29 62.14 -11.41 -7.94
C ALA A 29 60.97 -10.40 -7.93
N ASP A 30 61.05 -9.29 -8.68
CA ASP A 30 59.95 -8.31 -8.82
C ASP A 30 58.76 -8.93 -9.56
N ALA A 31 59.01 -9.71 -10.61
CA ALA A 31 57.96 -10.42 -11.35
C ALA A 31 57.23 -11.42 -10.44
N SER A 32 57.97 -12.28 -9.73
CA SER A 32 57.41 -13.23 -8.76
C SER A 32 56.63 -12.50 -7.66
N SER A 33 57.17 -11.43 -7.09
CA SER A 33 56.49 -10.67 -6.04
C SER A 33 55.19 -10.05 -6.51
N ARG A 34 55.12 -9.57 -7.76
CA ARG A 34 53.88 -9.03 -8.34
C ARG A 34 52.85 -10.12 -8.57
N GLU A 35 53.29 -11.29 -9.02
CA GLU A 35 52.41 -12.46 -9.19
C GLU A 35 51.79 -12.86 -7.85
N ASP A 36 52.61 -13.05 -6.81
CA ASP A 36 52.16 -13.38 -5.46
C ASP A 36 51.17 -12.35 -4.90
N VAL A 37 51.44 -11.05 -5.12
CA VAL A 37 50.54 -9.97 -4.68
C VAL A 37 49.23 -9.99 -5.45
N LEU A 38 49.25 -10.23 -6.76
CA LEU A 38 48.04 -10.31 -7.59
C LEU A 38 47.19 -11.51 -7.21
N GLU A 39 47.80 -12.68 -6.98
CA GLU A 39 47.13 -13.88 -6.49
C GLU A 39 46.48 -13.62 -5.14
N PHE A 40 47.25 -13.12 -4.15
CA PHE A 40 46.73 -12.83 -2.82
C PHE A 40 45.59 -11.81 -2.82
N VAL A 41 45.71 -10.73 -3.62
CA VAL A 41 44.64 -9.73 -3.75
C VAL A 41 43.43 -10.32 -4.45
N GLY A 42 43.63 -11.15 -5.48
CA GLY A 42 42.58 -11.87 -6.19
C GLY A 42 41.77 -12.76 -5.25
N GLU A 43 42.43 -13.65 -4.52
CA GLU A 43 41.79 -14.53 -3.54
C GLU A 43 41.04 -13.75 -2.46
N ARG A 44 41.66 -12.70 -1.91
CA ARG A 44 41.04 -11.87 -0.88
C ARG A 44 39.82 -11.14 -1.40
N PHE A 45 39.86 -10.65 -2.63
CA PHE A 45 38.75 -9.97 -3.28
C PHE A 45 37.62 -10.94 -3.57
N GLU A 46 37.91 -12.10 -4.14
CA GLU A 46 36.92 -13.14 -4.44
C GLU A 46 36.22 -13.63 -3.17
N ARG A 47 36.97 -13.91 -2.10
CA ARG A 47 36.39 -14.28 -0.80
C ARG A 47 35.45 -13.20 -0.27
N ARG A 48 35.89 -11.94 -0.27
CA ARG A 48 35.05 -10.82 0.20
C ARG A 48 33.80 -10.64 -0.65
N LEU A 49 33.93 -10.76 -1.97
CA LEU A 49 32.81 -10.65 -2.89
C LEU A 49 31.78 -11.76 -2.67
N SER A 50 32.25 -13.00 -2.46
CA SER A 50 31.39 -14.14 -2.14
C SER A 50 30.66 -13.94 -0.80
N GLU A 51 31.37 -13.49 0.24
CA GLU A 51 30.78 -13.18 1.54
C GLU A 51 29.71 -12.09 1.48
N ASP A 52 29.99 -10.99 0.77
CA ASP A 52 29.07 -9.86 0.67
C ASP A 52 27.86 -10.19 -0.22
N THR A 53 28.06 -10.96 -1.29
CA THR A 53 26.96 -11.50 -2.11
C THR A 53 26.06 -12.41 -1.27
N GLY A 54 26.62 -13.34 -0.50
CA GLY A 54 25.85 -14.22 0.38
C GLY A 54 25.07 -13.45 1.47
N LYS A 55 25.64 -12.39 2.05
CA LYS A 55 24.92 -11.51 3.00
C LYS A 55 23.78 -10.76 2.31
N LEU A 56 23.99 -10.27 1.10
CA LEU A 56 22.95 -9.59 0.33
C LEU A 56 21.80 -10.54 0.00
N ASP A 57 22.08 -11.74 -0.48
CA ASP A 57 21.08 -12.75 -0.78
C ASP A 57 20.25 -13.13 0.46
N ALA A 58 20.93 -13.32 1.61
CA ALA A 58 20.25 -13.60 2.88
C ALA A 58 19.34 -12.44 3.31
N ARG A 59 19.80 -11.20 3.16
CA ARG A 59 19.00 -9.99 3.47
C ARG A 59 17.81 -9.85 2.53
N ILE A 60 18.00 -10.03 1.23
CA ILE A 60 16.94 -9.98 0.22
C ILE A 60 15.89 -11.04 0.53
N THR A 61 16.30 -12.28 0.75
CA THR A 61 15.39 -13.38 1.10
C THR A 61 14.57 -13.07 2.35
N THR A 62 15.22 -12.52 3.38
CA THR A 62 14.55 -12.13 4.64
C THR A 62 13.53 -11.02 4.42
N GLU A 63 13.89 -9.96 3.69
CA GLU A 63 12.98 -8.83 3.45
C GLU A 63 11.83 -9.20 2.51
N VAL A 64 12.07 -10.06 1.51
CA VAL A 64 11.01 -10.61 0.66
C VAL A 64 10.02 -11.43 1.48
N ALA A 65 10.49 -12.28 2.41
CA ALA A 65 9.63 -13.04 3.30
C ALA A 65 8.77 -12.13 4.20
N LYS A 66 9.38 -11.10 4.82
CA LYS A 66 8.65 -10.12 5.64
C LYS A 66 7.63 -9.33 4.82
N LEU A 67 7.96 -8.95 3.59
CA LEU A 67 7.01 -8.28 2.70
C LEU A 67 5.83 -9.20 2.35
N GLY A 68 6.09 -10.47 2.08
CA GLY A 68 5.03 -11.47 1.88
C GLY A 68 4.09 -11.57 3.08
N GLU A 69 4.63 -11.68 4.29
CA GLU A 69 3.84 -11.72 5.53
C GLU A 69 3.00 -10.45 5.71
N ARG A 70 3.58 -9.27 5.48
CA ARG A 70 2.87 -7.98 5.56
C ARG A 70 1.75 -7.88 4.53
N ILE A 71 1.95 -8.39 3.31
CA ILE A 71 0.92 -8.41 2.28
C ILE A 71 -0.26 -9.26 2.74
N THR A 72 0.00 -10.50 3.18
CA THR A 72 -1.06 -11.39 3.68
C THR A 72 -1.81 -10.79 4.87
N GLN A 73 -1.11 -10.11 5.79
CA GLN A 73 -1.74 -9.42 6.91
C GLN A 73 -2.64 -8.26 6.46
N VAL A 74 -2.19 -7.47 5.49
CA VAL A 74 -2.97 -6.35 4.94
C VAL A 74 -4.21 -6.87 4.21
N GLU A 75 -4.08 -7.94 3.41
CA GLU A 75 -5.21 -8.57 2.73
C GLU A 75 -6.27 -9.08 3.72
N ALA A 76 -5.84 -9.78 4.77
CA ALA A 76 -6.75 -10.26 5.81
C ALA A 76 -7.51 -9.11 6.50
N ARG A 77 -6.79 -8.03 6.87
CA ARG A 77 -7.38 -6.85 7.50
C ARG A 77 -8.34 -6.10 6.57
N LEU A 78 -8.03 -6.03 5.28
CA LEU A 78 -8.93 -5.41 4.30
C LEU A 78 -10.21 -6.22 4.13
N ASN A 79 -10.11 -7.54 4.02
CA ASN A 79 -11.27 -8.43 3.94
C ASN A 79 -12.17 -8.30 5.17
N GLU A 80 -11.59 -8.26 6.37
CA GLU A 80 -12.34 -8.03 7.62
C GLU A 80 -13.08 -6.69 7.61
N ARG A 81 -12.40 -5.59 7.25
CA ARG A 81 -13.01 -4.26 7.17
C ARG A 81 -14.11 -4.16 6.12
N ILE A 82 -13.94 -4.84 4.98
CA ILE A 82 -14.97 -4.91 3.95
C ILE A 82 -16.20 -5.63 4.51
N ALA A 83 -16.03 -6.81 5.13
CA ALA A 83 -17.12 -7.56 5.73
C ALA A 83 -17.86 -6.77 6.82
N GLU A 84 -17.12 -6.06 7.69
CA GLU A 84 -17.73 -5.20 8.71
C GLU A 84 -18.53 -4.05 8.09
N THR A 85 -17.99 -3.41 7.05
CA THR A 85 -18.65 -2.31 6.34
C THR A 85 -19.92 -2.79 5.64
N GLU A 86 -19.87 -3.94 4.97
CA GLU A 86 -21.04 -4.55 4.35
C GLU A 86 -22.13 -4.91 5.36
N ALA A 87 -21.75 -5.48 6.51
CA ALA A 87 -22.69 -5.80 7.58
C ALA A 87 -23.36 -4.53 8.13
N ARG A 88 -22.58 -3.46 8.37
CA ARG A 88 -23.11 -2.17 8.84
C ARG A 88 -24.08 -1.56 7.83
N LEU A 89 -23.71 -1.56 6.54
CA LEU A 89 -24.57 -1.04 5.48
C LEU A 89 -25.88 -1.82 5.36
N ARG A 90 -25.84 -3.16 5.47
CA ARG A 90 -27.07 -3.98 5.48
C ARG A 90 -28.01 -3.59 6.63
N VAL A 91 -27.47 -3.36 7.82
CA VAL A 91 -28.26 -2.93 8.98
C VAL A 91 -28.86 -1.53 8.76
N GLU A 92 -28.08 -0.59 8.25
CA GLU A 92 -28.56 0.76 7.95
C GLU A 92 -29.65 0.79 6.88
N ILE A 93 -29.49 0.00 5.81
CA ILE A 93 -30.51 -0.16 4.76
C ILE A 93 -31.79 -0.72 5.36
N SER A 94 -31.72 -1.81 6.13
CA SER A 94 -32.89 -2.41 6.77
C SER A 94 -33.61 -1.42 7.71
N LYS A 95 -32.85 -0.61 8.45
CA LYS A 95 -33.41 0.43 9.32
C LYS A 95 -34.08 1.55 8.52
N LEU A 96 -33.51 1.95 7.38
CA LEU A 96 -34.11 2.93 6.48
C LEU A 96 -35.40 2.40 5.88
N ASP A 97 -35.42 1.16 5.39
CA ASP A 97 -36.62 0.51 4.84
C ASP A 97 -37.76 0.45 5.87
N ALA A 98 -37.45 0.11 7.12
CA ALA A 98 -38.41 0.10 8.21
C ALA A 98 -39.00 1.51 8.47
N ARG A 99 -38.14 2.55 8.50
CA ARG A 99 -38.58 3.95 8.67
C ARG A 99 -39.42 4.45 7.51
N ILE A 100 -39.07 4.10 6.28
CA ILE A 100 -39.84 4.44 5.08
C ILE A 100 -41.22 3.80 5.20
N THR A 101 -41.29 2.50 5.46
CA THR A 101 -42.56 1.76 5.63
C THR A 101 -43.43 2.37 6.74
N GLU A 102 -42.83 2.73 7.86
CA GLU A 102 -43.55 3.40 8.96
C GLU A 102 -44.10 4.77 8.52
N SER A 103 -43.29 5.57 7.83
CA SER A 103 -43.70 6.88 7.33
C SER A 103 -44.83 6.80 6.30
N GLU A 104 -44.77 5.82 5.38
CA GLU A 104 -45.83 5.58 4.40
C GLU A 104 -47.14 5.15 5.07
N SER A 105 -47.06 4.28 6.08
CA SER A 105 -48.22 3.86 6.87
C SER A 105 -48.86 5.04 7.60
N ARG A 106 -48.03 5.87 8.25
CA ARG A 106 -48.49 7.07 8.96
C ARG A 106 -49.16 8.06 8.02
N LEU A 107 -48.53 8.37 6.89
CA LEU A 107 -49.09 9.27 5.88
C LEU A 107 -50.43 8.73 5.32
N ARG A 108 -50.53 7.42 5.09
CA ARG A 108 -51.78 6.79 4.65
C ARG A 108 -52.89 6.99 5.67
N VAL A 109 -52.61 6.79 6.96
CA VAL A 109 -53.57 7.01 8.05
C VAL A 109 -53.99 8.48 8.13
N GLU A 110 -53.03 9.41 8.11
CA GLU A 110 -53.29 10.86 8.14
C GLU A 110 -54.17 11.30 6.95
N ILE A 111 -53.91 10.79 5.74
CA ILE A 111 -54.74 11.06 4.55
C ILE A 111 -56.17 10.53 4.76
N HIS A 112 -56.34 9.32 5.28
CA HIS A 112 -57.67 8.76 5.55
C HIS A 112 -58.43 9.56 6.62
N GLN A 113 -57.76 9.97 7.68
CA GLN A 113 -58.33 10.79 8.74
C GLN A 113 -58.77 12.16 8.19
N ASN A 114 -57.87 12.87 7.51
CA ASN A 114 -58.17 14.16 6.89
C ASN A 114 -59.33 14.06 5.89
N ARG A 115 -59.38 13.00 5.07
CA ARG A 115 -60.49 12.77 4.14
C ARG A 115 -61.81 12.54 4.90
N SER A 116 -61.80 11.74 5.95
CA SER A 116 -62.99 11.48 6.78
C SER A 116 -63.50 12.76 7.43
N ASP A 117 -62.60 13.58 7.99
CA ASP A 117 -62.95 14.83 8.63
C ASP A 117 -63.47 15.87 7.63
N LEU A 118 -62.85 15.97 6.46
CA LEU A 118 -63.35 16.80 5.36
C LEU A 118 -64.79 16.38 4.98
N ILE A 119 -65.07 15.09 4.84
CA ILE A 119 -66.41 14.58 4.51
C ILE A 119 -67.42 14.93 5.62
N ARG A 120 -67.05 14.77 6.90
CA ARG A 120 -67.90 15.15 8.04
C ARG A 120 -68.24 16.65 8.01
N TRP A 121 -67.24 17.50 7.76
CA TRP A 121 -67.44 18.94 7.63
C TRP A 121 -68.30 19.31 6.43
N MET A 122 -68.13 18.64 5.29
CA MET A 122 -69.02 18.81 4.14
C MET A 122 -70.47 18.49 4.53
N PHE A 123 -70.74 17.37 5.19
CA PHE A 123 -72.11 17.04 5.63
C PHE A 123 -72.70 18.06 6.60
N ALA A 124 -71.93 18.48 7.61
CA ALA A 124 -72.38 19.51 8.56
C ALA A 124 -72.72 20.82 7.83
N PHE A 125 -71.87 21.22 6.89
CA PHE A 125 -72.11 22.38 6.04
C PHE A 125 -73.37 22.21 5.17
N TRP A 126 -73.53 21.06 4.50
CA TRP A 126 -74.70 20.76 3.65
C TRP A 126 -76.02 20.81 4.45
N VAL A 127 -76.06 20.22 5.65
CA VAL A 127 -77.24 20.26 6.52
C VAL A 127 -77.58 21.70 6.91
N GLY A 128 -76.56 22.50 7.27
CA GLY A 128 -76.74 23.92 7.56
C GLY A 128 -77.28 24.71 6.37
N GLN A 129 -76.72 24.51 5.17
CA GLN A 129 -77.20 25.17 3.95
C GLN A 129 -78.65 24.81 3.61
N ILE A 130 -79.03 23.53 3.74
CA ILE A 130 -80.41 23.08 3.52
C ILE A 130 -81.37 23.72 4.52
N ALA A 131 -80.99 23.82 5.80
CA ALA A 131 -81.81 24.47 6.81
C ALA A 131 -82.05 25.97 6.53
N VAL A 132 -81.00 26.69 6.13
CA VAL A 132 -81.09 28.12 5.77
C VAL A 132 -81.97 28.34 4.54
N THR A 133 -81.77 27.54 3.48
CA THR A 133 -82.57 27.65 2.25
C THR A 133 -84.03 27.26 2.46
N ALA A 134 -84.31 26.19 3.23
CA ALA A 134 -85.68 25.83 3.59
C ALA A 134 -86.38 26.94 4.39
N THR A 135 -85.68 27.56 5.32
CA THR A 135 -86.20 28.69 6.10
C THR A 135 -86.52 29.89 5.19
N LEU A 136 -85.62 30.24 4.27
CA LEU A 136 -85.87 31.32 3.29
C LEU A 136 -87.10 31.02 2.43
N ILE A 137 -87.21 29.81 1.86
CA ILE A 137 -88.35 29.43 1.03
C ILE A 137 -89.67 29.51 1.81
N ALA A 138 -89.68 29.12 3.09
CA ALA A 138 -90.86 29.22 3.95
C ALA A 138 -91.26 30.67 4.27
N LEU A 139 -90.32 31.62 4.24
CA LEU A 139 -90.54 33.04 4.54
C LEU A 139 -91.03 33.82 3.32
N PHE A 140 -90.72 33.35 2.10
CA PHE A 140 -91.15 33.93 0.82
C PHE A 140 -92.35 33.23 0.17
N LYS A 141 -92.97 32.26 0.85
CA LYS A 141 -94.26 31.64 0.49
C LYS A 141 -95.37 32.18 1.39
#